data_AF-A0A5D0R473-F1
#
_entry.id   AF-A0A5D0R473-F1
#
_cell.length_a   1.000
_cell.length_b   1.000
_cell.length_c   1.000
_cell.angle_alpha   90.00
_cell.angle_beta   90.00
_cell.angle_gamma   90.00
#
_symmetry.space_group_name_H-M   'P 1'
#
loop_
_entity.id
_entity.type
_entity.pdbx_description
1 polymer ?
#
loop_
_entity_poly.entity_id
_entity_poly.type
_entity_poly.pdbx_seq_one_letter_code
_entity_poly.pdbx_strand_id
1 'polypeptide(L)'
;MKKLLIIAIVLCSMQLSAQDRKQMHKKGNGNEKMQTYTPEERAQLQTKKLTLALDLNEAQQQQVLALQLENAEERNLRMEKRKSAKTAQEARSFSSDEKLQMKNARLDKQIAQKSKMKTILNDEQYSKWENFQEKRLEERREPMKHRKQRK
;
A
#
# COMPACT_ATOMS: atom_id res chain seq x y z
N MET A 1 12.73 -21.96 -19.55
CA MET A 1 13.50 -22.35 -18.33
C MET A 1 15.00 -22.27 -18.61
N LYS A 2 15.59 -21.07 -18.57
CA LYS A 2 17.05 -20.79 -18.60
C LYS A 2 17.39 -19.32 -18.28
N LYS A 3 16.43 -18.55 -17.74
CA LYS A 3 16.59 -17.13 -17.35
C LYS A 3 16.12 -16.84 -15.92
N LEU A 4 15.84 -17.87 -15.12
CA LEU A 4 15.39 -17.71 -13.74
C LEU A 4 16.51 -17.91 -12.70
N LEU A 5 17.71 -18.34 -13.14
CA LEU A 5 18.82 -18.64 -12.23
C LEU A 5 19.83 -17.49 -12.05
N ILE A 6 19.76 -16.42 -12.86
CA ILE A 6 20.71 -15.28 -12.73
C ILE A 6 20.21 -14.23 -11.71
N ILE A 7 18.92 -14.22 -11.37
CA ILE A 7 18.34 -13.26 -10.41
C ILE A 7 18.70 -13.62 -8.94
N ALA A 8 19.32 -14.78 -8.70
CA ALA A 8 19.73 -15.19 -7.35
C ALA A 8 21.07 -14.57 -6.88
N ILE A 9 21.86 -13.93 -7.75
CA ILE A 9 23.26 -13.57 -7.42
C ILE A 9 23.46 -12.08 -7.04
N VAL A 10 22.47 -11.21 -7.26
CA VAL A 10 22.55 -9.81 -6.78
C VAL A 10 21.98 -9.64 -5.35
N LEU A 11 21.52 -10.74 -4.73
CA LEU A 11 20.84 -10.75 -3.43
C LEU A 11 21.76 -10.77 -2.19
N CYS A 12 23.07 -10.55 -2.32
CA CYS A 12 24.01 -10.57 -1.19
C CYS A 12 24.64 -9.22 -0.81
N SER A 13 24.31 -8.09 -1.46
CA SER A 13 24.96 -6.80 -1.15
C SER A 13 24.16 -5.85 -0.24
N MET A 14 23.05 -6.29 0.36
CA MET A 14 22.34 -5.49 1.38
C MET A 14 22.20 -6.24 2.71
N GLN A 15 23.31 -6.78 3.20
CA GLN A 15 23.54 -6.78 4.64
C GLN A 15 24.23 -5.45 4.95
N LEU A 16 23.49 -4.50 5.54
CA LEU A 16 23.94 -3.38 6.39
C LEU A 16 22.91 -2.24 6.35
N SER A 17 21.84 -2.40 7.12
CA SER A 17 21.10 -1.29 7.74
C SER A 17 20.42 -1.83 9.00
N ALA A 18 21.23 -2.41 9.89
CA ALA A 18 20.86 -2.61 11.28
C ALA A 18 21.18 -1.30 12.03
N GLN A 19 20.43 -0.23 11.75
CA GLN A 19 20.49 0.99 12.56
C GLN A 19 19.17 1.16 13.32
N ASP A 20 19.30 1.05 14.64
CA ASP A 20 18.43 1.59 15.67
C ASP A 20 16.94 1.24 15.63
N ARG A 21 16.62 -0.03 15.94
CA ARG A 21 15.36 -0.36 16.62
C ARG A 21 15.44 0.03 18.10
N LYS A 22 15.46 1.33 18.39
CA LYS A 22 15.26 1.82 19.76
C LYS A 22 13.79 1.64 20.15
N GLN A 23 13.63 0.87 21.23
CA GLN A 23 12.48 0.73 22.11
C GLN A 23 11.32 1.72 21.91
N MET A 24 10.15 1.19 21.58
CA MET A 24 8.88 1.78 22.02
C MET A 24 7.82 0.68 22.17
N HIS A 25 8.00 -0.17 23.19
CA HIS A 25 6.95 -1.09 23.63
C HIS A 25 6.19 -0.47 24.80
N LYS A 26 5.01 0.09 24.53
CA LYS A 26 3.97 0.32 25.54
C LYS A 26 2.69 -0.42 25.13
N LYS A 27 2.30 -1.36 25.99
CA LYS A 27 1.15 -2.28 25.92
C LYS A 27 -0.20 -1.59 25.68
N GLY A 28 -1.11 -2.28 24.96
CA GLY A 28 -2.56 -2.04 25.03
C GLY A 28 -3.37 -2.57 23.83
N ASN A 29 -4.16 -3.62 24.05
CA ASN A 29 -5.24 -4.18 23.21
C ASN A 29 -4.92 -4.68 21.78
N GLY A 30 -4.91 -6.01 21.60
CA GLY A 30 -5.40 -6.73 20.40
C GLY A 30 -4.64 -6.59 19.08
N ASN A 31 -3.64 -5.71 18.98
CA ASN A 31 -2.90 -5.41 17.75
C ASN A 31 -1.38 -5.67 17.87
N GLU A 32 -0.98 -6.59 18.75
CA GLU A 32 0.43 -6.98 18.80
C GLU A 32 0.82 -7.76 17.54
N LYS A 33 1.83 -7.22 16.83
CA LYS A 33 2.54 -7.75 15.64
C LYS A 33 2.11 -7.24 14.26
N MET A 34 1.66 -6.00 14.10
CA MET A 34 1.95 -5.33 12.81
C MET A 34 3.44 -4.97 12.79
N GLN A 35 4.25 -5.68 11.99
CA GLN A 35 5.61 -5.23 11.71
C GLN A 35 5.55 -3.80 11.14
N THR A 36 6.16 -2.87 11.84
CA THR A 36 6.25 -1.46 11.43
C THR A 36 7.38 -1.32 10.42
N TYR A 37 7.06 -1.55 9.15
CA TYR A 37 7.96 -1.26 8.04
C TYR A 37 8.07 0.24 7.75
N THR A 38 9.23 0.72 7.28
CA THR A 38 9.38 2.08 6.72
C THR A 38 8.60 2.23 5.40
N PRO A 39 8.34 3.45 4.89
CA PRO A 39 7.76 3.65 3.56
C PRO A 39 8.47 2.86 2.46
N GLU A 40 9.80 2.87 2.48
CA GLU A 40 10.67 2.24 1.50
C GLU A 40 10.55 0.73 1.56
N GLU A 41 10.63 0.14 2.77
CA GLU A 41 10.45 -1.30 2.97
C GLU A 41 9.06 -1.76 2.51
N ARG A 42 8.01 -0.96 2.77
CA ARG A 42 6.66 -1.25 2.29
C ARG A 42 6.56 -1.18 0.77
N ALA A 43 7.16 -0.16 0.16
CA ALA A 43 7.16 0.00 -1.29
C ALA A 43 7.89 -1.17 -1.97
N GLN A 44 9.05 -1.55 -1.44
CA GLN A 44 9.82 -2.72 -1.88
C GLN A 44 9.00 -4.01 -1.75
N LEU A 45 8.40 -4.26 -0.58
CA LEU A 45 7.59 -5.46 -0.37
C LEU A 45 6.38 -5.52 -1.32
N GLN A 46 5.70 -4.40 -1.54
CA GLN A 46 4.57 -4.34 -2.47
C GLN A 46 5.01 -4.56 -3.91
N THR A 47 6.13 -3.98 -4.31
CA THR A 47 6.72 -4.18 -5.64
C THR A 47 7.03 -5.65 -5.85
N LYS A 48 7.72 -6.30 -4.90
CA LYS A 48 8.03 -7.74 -4.97
C LYS A 48 6.78 -8.62 -5.09
N LYS A 49 5.70 -8.28 -4.36
CA LYS A 49 4.42 -8.99 -4.48
C LYS A 49 3.77 -8.81 -5.86
N LEU A 50 3.86 -7.61 -6.44
CA LEU A 50 3.37 -7.36 -7.79
C LEU A 50 4.23 -8.06 -8.84
N THR A 51 5.55 -8.08 -8.67
CA THR A 51 6.46 -8.87 -9.53
C THR A 51 6.08 -10.34 -9.51
N LEU A 52 5.86 -10.93 -8.33
CA LEU A 52 5.46 -12.33 -8.21
C LEU A 52 4.11 -12.63 -8.87
N ALA A 53 3.17 -11.68 -8.84
CA ALA A 53 1.82 -11.88 -9.33
C ALA A 53 1.65 -11.58 -10.83
N LEU A 54 2.50 -10.72 -11.38
CA LEU A 54 2.36 -10.14 -12.73
C LEU A 54 3.59 -10.35 -13.62
N ASP A 55 4.63 -11.01 -13.11
CA ASP A 55 5.90 -11.25 -13.81
C ASP A 55 6.52 -9.95 -14.36
N LEU A 56 6.62 -8.93 -13.49
CA LEU A 56 7.16 -7.62 -13.86
C LEU A 56 8.63 -7.70 -14.28
N ASN A 57 8.98 -7.08 -15.41
CA ASN A 57 10.40 -6.93 -15.81
C ASN A 57 11.12 -5.85 -14.96
N GLU A 58 12.44 -5.75 -15.07
CA GLU A 58 13.26 -4.84 -14.25
C GLU A 58 12.85 -3.37 -14.37
N ALA A 59 12.56 -2.90 -15.59
CA ALA A 59 12.12 -1.52 -15.82
C ALA A 59 10.75 -1.25 -15.16
N GLN A 60 9.82 -2.20 -15.30
CA GLN A 60 8.51 -2.12 -14.65
C GLN A 60 8.63 -2.13 -13.12
N GLN A 61 9.52 -2.96 -12.57
CA GLN A 61 9.75 -3.02 -11.13
C GLN A 61 10.27 -1.69 -10.58
N GLN A 62 11.18 -1.01 -11.28
CA GLN A 62 11.67 0.32 -10.87
C GLN A 62 10.55 1.37 -10.89
N GLN A 63 9.72 1.38 -11.94
CA GLN A 63 8.59 2.31 -12.05
C GLN A 63 7.51 2.05 -10.99
N VAL A 64 7.18 0.78 -10.75
CA VAL A 64 6.25 0.38 -9.68
C VAL A 64 6.82 0.74 -8.31
N LEU A 65 8.12 0.54 -8.07
CA LEU A 65 8.74 0.90 -6.80
C LEU A 65 8.61 2.39 -6.51
N ALA A 66 8.93 3.24 -7.48
CA ALA A 66 8.78 4.68 -7.36
C ALA A 66 7.32 5.08 -7.06
N LEU A 67 6.36 4.49 -7.79
CA LEU A 67 4.94 4.70 -7.55
C LEU A 67 4.50 4.27 -6.14
N GLN A 68 5.01 3.15 -5.65
CA GLN A 68 4.66 2.63 -4.34
C GLN A 68 5.32 3.42 -3.20
N LEU A 69 6.48 4.01 -3.44
CA LEU A 69 7.14 4.89 -2.49
C LEU A 69 6.32 6.18 -2.30
N GLU A 70 5.94 6.85 -3.39
CA GLU A 70 5.04 8.01 -3.38
C GLU A 70 3.75 7.70 -2.58
N ASN A 71 3.15 6.55 -2.83
CA ASN A 71 1.95 6.08 -2.12
C ASN A 71 2.19 5.81 -0.62
N ALA A 72 3.35 5.30 -0.27
CA ALA A 72 3.71 4.97 1.11
C ALA A 72 3.99 6.22 1.94
N GLU A 73 4.71 7.19 1.36
CA GLU A 73 4.96 8.50 1.97
C GLU A 73 3.67 9.26 2.21
N GLU A 74 2.80 9.37 1.20
CA GLU A 74 1.53 10.08 1.36
C GLU A 74 0.63 9.41 2.40
N ARG A 75 0.67 8.07 2.48
CA ARG A 75 -0.04 7.33 3.53
C ARG A 75 0.52 7.65 4.90
N ASN A 76 1.85 7.68 5.06
CA ASN A 76 2.48 8.04 6.32
C ASN A 76 2.10 9.47 6.75
N LEU A 77 2.21 10.45 5.84
CA LEU A 77 1.80 11.83 6.12
C LEU A 77 0.33 11.92 6.56
N ARG A 78 -0.56 11.20 5.89
CA ARG A 78 -1.98 11.15 6.26
C ARG A 78 -2.21 10.46 7.61
N MET A 79 -1.43 9.44 7.94
CA MET A 79 -1.49 8.76 9.23
C MET A 79 -1.01 9.69 10.35
N GLU A 80 0.08 10.43 10.15
CA GLU A 80 0.57 11.40 11.14
C GLU A 80 -0.44 12.53 11.36
N LYS A 81 -1.01 13.11 10.28
CA LYS A 81 -2.11 14.10 10.38
C LYS A 81 -3.31 13.58 11.16
N ARG A 82 -3.65 12.30 11.02
CA ARG A 82 -4.76 11.67 11.78
C ARG A 82 -4.41 11.44 13.24
N LYS A 83 -3.16 11.06 13.53
CA LYS A 83 -2.69 10.91 14.92
C LYS A 83 -2.73 12.25 15.64
N SER A 84 -2.19 13.31 15.03
CA SER A 84 -2.18 14.65 15.62
C SER A 84 -3.59 15.21 15.86
N ALA A 85 -4.51 15.04 14.91
CA ALA A 85 -5.91 15.45 15.08
C ALA A 85 -6.62 14.67 16.20
N LYS A 86 -6.30 13.38 16.36
CA LYS A 86 -6.87 12.54 17.43
C LYS A 86 -6.32 12.95 18.81
N THR A 87 -5.05 13.33 18.91
CA THR A 87 -4.45 13.82 20.16
C THR A 87 -4.91 15.23 20.52
N ALA A 88 -5.23 16.07 19.53
CA ALA A 88 -5.71 17.43 19.74
C ALA A 88 -7.20 17.52 20.12
N GLN A 89 -7.91 16.39 20.29
CA GLN A 89 -9.36 16.34 20.54
C GLN A 89 -10.20 17.09 19.48
N GLU A 90 -9.66 17.25 18.26
CA GLU A 90 -10.31 17.92 17.12
C GLU A 90 -11.24 16.95 16.35
N ALA A 91 -12.13 16.27 17.05
CA ALA A 91 -13.14 15.42 16.41
C ALA A 91 -14.27 16.29 15.85
N ARG A 92 -14.00 17.10 14.81
CA ARG A 92 -15.04 17.87 14.12
C ARG A 92 -15.81 16.99 13.13
N SER A 93 -17.14 17.13 13.10
CA SER A 93 -17.97 16.52 12.07
C SER A 93 -17.81 17.30 10.77
N PHE A 94 -17.41 16.63 9.69
CA PHE A 94 -17.28 17.28 8.37
C PHE A 94 -18.66 17.66 7.81
N SER A 95 -18.73 18.82 7.15
CA SER A 95 -19.91 19.26 6.39
C SER A 95 -20.18 18.33 5.20
N SER A 96 -21.36 18.47 4.57
CA SER A 96 -21.68 17.70 3.36
C SER A 96 -20.69 17.99 2.22
N ASP A 97 -20.35 19.26 2.03
CA ASP A 97 -19.45 19.69 0.95
C ASP A 97 -18.01 19.23 1.20
N GLU A 98 -17.52 19.31 2.44
CA GLU A 98 -16.21 18.76 2.81
C GLU A 98 -16.16 17.25 2.56
N LYS A 99 -17.22 16.51 2.93
CA LYS A 99 -17.32 15.07 2.66
C LYS A 99 -17.31 14.77 1.16
N LEU A 100 -17.99 15.59 0.35
CA LEU A 100 -18.00 15.44 -1.10
C LEU A 100 -16.62 15.69 -1.70
N GLN A 101 -15.94 16.78 -1.31
CA GLN A 101 -14.58 17.09 -1.75
C GLN A 101 -13.60 15.98 -1.40
N MET A 102 -13.66 15.45 -0.17
CA MET A 102 -12.82 14.32 0.24
C MET A 102 -13.08 13.05 -0.57
N LYS A 103 -14.34 12.79 -0.97
CA LYS A 103 -14.67 11.67 -1.86
C LYS A 103 -14.09 11.87 -3.25
N ASN A 104 -14.27 13.05 -3.84
CA ASN A 104 -13.73 13.38 -5.16
C ASN A 104 -12.20 13.27 -5.16
N ALA A 105 -11.51 13.92 -4.23
CA ALA A 105 -10.04 13.84 -4.12
C ALA A 105 -9.53 12.39 -3.96
N ARG A 106 -10.28 11.53 -3.26
CA ARG A 106 -9.96 10.11 -3.17
C ARG A 106 -10.12 9.38 -4.51
N LEU A 107 -11.21 9.65 -5.22
CA LEU A 107 -11.49 9.05 -6.52
C LEU A 107 -10.47 9.51 -7.55
N ASP A 108 -10.16 10.81 -7.61
CA ASP A 108 -9.14 11.37 -8.50
C ASP A 108 -7.77 10.73 -8.26
N LYS A 109 -7.40 10.53 -6.99
CA LYS A 109 -6.18 9.79 -6.65
C LYS A 109 -6.23 8.36 -7.17
N GLN A 110 -7.36 7.65 -7.02
CA GLN A 110 -7.50 6.28 -7.53
C GLN A 110 -7.39 6.23 -9.05
N ILE A 111 -7.99 7.20 -9.76
CA ILE A 111 -7.91 7.34 -11.22
C ILE A 111 -6.46 7.59 -11.64
N ALA A 112 -5.77 8.53 -11.01
CA ALA A 112 -4.37 8.84 -11.31
C ALA A 112 -3.46 7.61 -11.10
N GLN A 113 -3.66 6.89 -10.00
CA GLN A 113 -2.91 5.66 -9.70
C GLN A 113 -3.19 4.56 -10.73
N LYS A 114 -4.45 4.38 -11.12
CA LYS A 114 -4.86 3.43 -12.16
C LYS A 114 -4.22 3.79 -13.51
N SER A 115 -4.21 5.07 -13.88
CA SER A 115 -3.56 5.57 -15.09
C SER A 115 -2.05 5.32 -15.08
N LYS A 116 -1.35 5.66 -13.99
CA LYS A 116 0.11 5.40 -13.83
C LYS A 116 0.42 3.91 -13.94
N MET A 117 -0.42 3.04 -13.37
CA MET A 117 -0.22 1.59 -13.48
C MET A 117 -0.44 1.10 -14.93
N LYS A 118 -1.45 1.62 -15.62
CA LYS A 118 -1.73 1.30 -17.03
C LYS A 118 -0.57 1.65 -17.96
N THR A 119 0.19 2.72 -17.65
CA THR A 119 1.38 3.07 -18.45
C THR A 119 2.59 2.16 -18.19
N ILE A 120 2.65 1.49 -17.04
CA ILE A 120 3.77 0.62 -16.66
C ILE A 120 3.53 -0.81 -17.13
N LEU A 121 2.29 -1.29 -17.01
CA LEU A 121 1.92 -2.67 -17.32
C LEU A 121 1.52 -2.82 -18.78
N ASN A 122 1.76 -4.01 -19.35
CA ASN A 122 1.12 -4.39 -20.61
C ASN A 122 -0.34 -4.81 -20.37
N ASP A 123 -1.10 -5.03 -21.45
CA ASP A 123 -2.54 -5.31 -21.38
C ASP A 123 -2.88 -6.56 -20.54
N GLU A 124 -2.09 -7.64 -20.67
CA GLU A 124 -2.31 -8.88 -19.92
C GLU A 124 -2.06 -8.67 -18.41
N GLN A 125 -0.94 -8.03 -18.08
CA GLN A 125 -0.57 -7.71 -16.70
C GLN A 125 -1.57 -6.75 -16.06
N TYR A 126 -2.03 -5.76 -16.83
CA TYR A 126 -3.00 -4.77 -16.36
C TYR A 126 -4.35 -5.41 -16.07
N SER A 127 -4.84 -6.30 -16.94
CA SER A 127 -6.07 -7.06 -16.70
C SER A 127 -5.97 -7.95 -15.45
N LYS A 128 -4.86 -8.67 -15.26
CA LYS A 128 -4.60 -9.43 -14.03
C LYS A 128 -4.59 -8.52 -12.79
N TRP A 129 -3.96 -7.36 -12.89
CA TRP A 129 -3.91 -6.38 -11.81
C TRP A 129 -5.29 -5.83 -11.44
N GLU A 130 -6.15 -5.51 -12.42
CA GLU A 130 -7.52 -5.05 -12.18
C GLU A 130 -8.35 -6.13 -11.46
N ASN A 131 -8.27 -7.38 -11.92
CA ASN A 131 -8.91 -8.52 -11.26
C ASN A 131 -8.45 -8.69 -9.80
N PHE A 132 -7.16 -8.51 -9.52
CA PHE A 132 -6.66 -8.55 -8.14
C PHE A 132 -7.18 -7.40 -7.29
N GLN A 133 -7.34 -6.19 -7.85
CA GLN A 133 -7.91 -5.07 -7.11
C GLN A 133 -9.40 -5.29 -6.80
N GLU A 134 -10.16 -5.87 -7.73
CA GLU A 134 -11.57 -6.19 -7.55
C GLU A 134 -11.78 -7.26 -6.47
N LYS A 135 -11.08 -8.40 -6.56
CA LYS A 135 -11.15 -9.45 -5.54
C LYS A 135 -10.81 -8.91 -4.14
N ARG A 136 -9.77 -8.09 -4.04
CA ARG A 136 -9.39 -7.47 -2.77
C ARG A 136 -10.47 -6.51 -2.24
N LEU A 137 -11.24 -5.87 -3.12
CA LEU A 137 -12.36 -5.02 -2.73
C LEU A 137 -13.53 -5.87 -2.22
N GLU A 138 -13.83 -7.00 -2.87
CA GLU A 138 -14.86 -7.96 -2.46
C GLU A 138 -14.55 -8.57 -1.10
N GLU A 139 -13.33 -9.09 -0.90
CA GLU A 139 -12.85 -9.66 0.37
C GLU A 139 -12.98 -8.66 1.53
N ARG A 140 -12.81 -7.36 1.26
CA ARG A 140 -13.00 -6.30 2.26
C ARG A 140 -14.45 -6.00 2.57
N ARG A 141 -15.37 -6.29 1.65
CA ARG A 141 -16.82 -6.07 1.80
C ARG A 141 -17.49 -7.23 2.53
N GLU A 142 -17.02 -8.46 2.34
CA GLU A 142 -17.63 -9.67 2.94
C GLU A 142 -17.80 -9.61 4.48
N PRO A 143 -16.77 -9.26 5.28
CA PRO A 143 -16.93 -9.16 6.73
C PRO A 143 -17.93 -8.07 7.16
N MET A 144 -18.10 -7.01 6.35
CA MET A 144 -19.05 -5.94 6.65
C MET A 144 -20.51 -6.40 6.43
N LYS A 145 -20.75 -7.31 5.49
CA LYS A 145 -22.09 -7.88 5.25
C LYS A 145 -22.53 -8.74 6.42
N HIS A 146 -21.67 -9.65 6.90
CA HIS A 146 -21.98 -10.49 8.06
C HIS A 146 -22.18 -9.67 9.34
N ARG A 147 -21.48 -8.56 9.52
CA ARG A 147 -21.66 -7.69 10.70
C ARG A 147 -22.95 -6.87 10.67
N LYS A 148 -23.52 -6.63 9.49
CA LYS A 148 -24.84 -5.99 9.33
C LYS A 148 -26.00 -6.97 9.56
N GLN A 149 -25.81 -8.24 9.23
CA GLN A 149 -26.83 -9.29 9.42
C GLN A 149 -26.96 -9.77 10.88
N ARG A 150 -25.94 -9.54 11.73
CA ARG A 150 -25.95 -9.88 13.16
C ARG A 150 -26.44 -8.75 14.07
N LYS A 151 -26.87 -7.63 13.50
CA LYS A 151 -27.50 -6.51 14.20
C LYS A 151 -28.99 -6.51 13.87
#